data_AF-A0A1J4PZR2-F1
#
_entry.id   AF-A0A1J4PZR2-F1
#
_cell.length_a   1.000
_cell.length_b   1.000
_cell.length_c   1.000
_cell.angle_alpha   90.00
_cell.angle_beta   90.00
_cell.angle_gamma   90.00
#
_symmetry.space_group_name_H-M   'P 1'
#
loop_
_entity.id
_entity.type
_entity.pdbx_description
1 polymer ?
#
loop_
_entity_poly.entity_id
_entity_poly.type
_entity_poly.pdbx_seq_one_letter_code
_entity_poly.pdbx_strand_id
1 'polypeptide(L)'
;MCTDPATRDTRARLYDRARLSAEVRIANERAVALPPDPDDLSRPPRPVPGCSACLTLAERREAARAERDRSAETDANVALRRHQREEHRP
;
A
#
# COMPACT_ATOMS: atom_id res chain seq x y z
N MET A 1 46.34 15.36 -8.03
CA MET A 1 45.36 14.59 -8.83
C MET A 1 44.18 15.50 -9.17
N CYS A 2 44.07 15.93 -10.44
CA CYS A 2 42.94 16.73 -10.90
C CYS A 2 41.79 15.79 -11.27
N THR A 3 40.70 15.80 -10.51
CA THR A 3 39.49 15.02 -10.85
C THR A 3 38.83 15.60 -12.10
N ASP A 4 38.51 14.72 -13.05
CA ASP A 4 37.83 15.04 -14.31
C ASP A 4 36.43 15.65 -14.04
N PRO A 5 36.06 16.77 -14.69
CA PRO A 5 34.74 17.38 -14.56
C PRO A 5 33.57 16.41 -14.83
N ALA A 6 33.70 15.44 -15.74
CA ALA A 6 32.65 14.46 -16.02
C ALA A 6 32.41 13.51 -14.83
N THR A 7 33.47 13.17 -14.09
CA THR A 7 33.38 12.36 -12.86
C THR A 7 32.72 13.13 -11.73
N ARG A 8 32.89 14.46 -11.67
CA ARG A 8 32.23 15.32 -10.65
C ARG A 8 30.73 15.45 -10.89
N ASP A 9 30.30 15.66 -12.14
CA ASP A 9 28.87 15.75 -12.51
C ASP A 9 28.14 14.43 -12.20
N THR A 10 28.76 13.29 -12.54
CA THR A 10 28.22 11.97 -12.21
C THR A 10 28.07 11.76 -10.71
N ARG A 11 29.07 12.18 -9.92
CA ARG A 11 29.05 12.07 -8.45
C ARG A 11 27.96 12.96 -7.83
N ALA A 12 27.75 14.16 -8.37
CA ALA A 12 26.68 15.06 -7.94
C ALA A 12 25.30 14.44 -8.20
N ARG A 13 25.05 13.88 -9.40
CA ARG A 13 23.80 13.20 -9.72
C ARG A 13 23.53 11.97 -8.85
N LEU A 14 24.57 11.19 -8.54
CA LEU A 14 24.44 10.04 -7.64
C LEU A 14 24.10 10.47 -6.22
N TYR A 15 24.68 11.57 -5.75
CA TYR A 15 24.34 12.17 -4.45
C TYR A 15 22.88 12.64 -4.41
N ASP A 16 22.41 13.31 -5.47
CA ASP A 16 21.01 13.74 -5.58
C ASP A 16 20.05 12.55 -5.56
N ARG A 17 20.36 11.47 -6.29
CA ARG A 17 19.56 10.24 -6.28
C ARG A 17 19.53 9.59 -4.90
N ALA A 18 20.66 9.52 -4.21
CA ALA A 18 20.74 8.95 -2.87
C ALA A 18 19.92 9.75 -1.86
N ARG A 19 19.98 11.09 -1.94
CA ARG A 19 19.16 11.99 -1.13
C ARG A 19 17.68 11.78 -1.39
N LEU A 20 17.23 11.79 -2.65
CA LEU A 20 15.85 11.53 -3.02
C LEU A 20 15.37 10.16 -2.53
N SER A 21 16.21 9.13 -2.66
CA SER A 21 15.88 7.78 -2.19
C SER A 21 15.72 7.72 -0.67
N ALA A 22 16.55 8.46 0.08
CA ALA A 22 16.44 8.55 1.53
C ALA A 22 15.18 9.31 1.96
N GLU A 23 14.87 10.44 1.30
CA GLU A 23 13.66 11.21 1.56
C GLU A 23 12.40 10.38 1.29
N VAL A 24 12.34 9.66 0.16
CA VAL A 24 11.24 8.75 -0.17
C VAL A 24 11.12 7.63 0.88
N ARG A 25 12.24 7.07 1.35
CA ARG A 25 12.23 6.05 2.40
C ARG A 25 11.63 6.59 3.70
N ILE A 26 12.07 7.77 4.15
CA ILE A 26 11.53 8.43 5.34
C ILE A 26 10.03 8.72 5.18
N ALA A 27 9.59 9.19 4.00
CA ALA A 27 8.18 9.41 3.73
C ALA A 27 7.36 8.11 3.78
N ASN A 28 7.88 7.02 3.21
CA ASN A 28 7.23 5.71 3.26
C ASN A 28 7.16 5.16 4.69
N GLU A 29 8.23 5.29 5.48
CA GLU A 29 8.25 4.89 6.90
C GLU A 29 7.16 5.62 7.69
N ARG A 30 7.01 6.94 7.48
CA ARG A 30 5.94 7.73 8.10
C ARG A 30 4.54 7.28 7.65
N ALA A 31 4.36 7.00 6.36
CA ALA A 31 3.08 6.54 5.83
C ALA A 31 2.68 5.14 6.34
N VAL A 32 3.64 4.27 6.63
CA VAL A 32 3.40 2.94 7.21
C VAL A 32 3.11 3.01 8.71
N ALA A 33 3.71 3.96 9.43
CA ALA A 33 3.51 4.13 10.88
C ALA A 33 2.08 4.56 11.25
N LEU A 34 1.36 5.21 10.34
CA LEU A 34 -0.03 5.58 10.54
C LEU A 34 -0.96 4.42 10.13
N PRO A 35 -1.95 4.04 10.96
CA PRO A 35 -2.96 3.08 10.52
C PRO A 35 -3.72 3.69 9.33
N PRO A 36 -4.04 2.89 8.29
CA PRO A 36 -4.84 3.38 7.18
C PRO A 36 -6.21 3.81 7.69
N ASP A 37 -6.71 4.93 7.16
CA ASP A 37 -8.09 5.35 7.40
C ASP A 37 -9.04 4.22 6.95
N PRO A 38 -9.88 3.67 7.84
CA PRO A 38 -10.80 2.59 7.49
C PRO A 38 -11.84 3.02 6.46
N ASP A 39 -12.09 4.32 6.27
CA ASP A 39 -13.05 4.85 5.31
C ASP A 39 -12.36 5.39 4.03
N ASP A 40 -11.02 5.32 3.92
CA ASP A 40 -10.30 5.60 2.67
C ASP A 40 -10.63 4.53 1.62
N LEU A 41 -11.44 4.93 0.64
CA LEU A 41 -11.90 4.08 -0.46
C LEU A 41 -10.82 3.83 -1.53
N SER A 42 -9.75 4.63 -1.56
CA SER A 42 -8.65 4.46 -2.52
C SER A 42 -7.82 3.21 -2.23
N ARG A 43 -7.85 2.74 -0.98
CA ARG A 43 -7.16 1.53 -0.53
C ARG A 43 -8.14 0.36 -0.38
N PRO A 44 -7.77 -0.86 -0.79
CA PRO A 44 -8.56 -2.04 -0.48
C PRO A 44 -8.63 -2.28 1.04
N PRO A 45 -9.81 -2.60 1.61
CA PRO A 45 -9.94 -2.99 3.01
C PRO A 45 -9.07 -4.21 3.35
N ARG A 46 -8.44 -4.21 4.53
CA ARG A 46 -7.64 -5.33 5.03
C ARG A 46 -8.48 -6.18 6.00
N PRO A 47 -8.38 -7.52 5.96
CA PRO A 47 -9.08 -8.38 6.91
C PRO A 47 -8.59 -8.13 8.34
N VAL A 48 -9.51 -8.15 9.31
CA VAL A 48 -9.16 -8.07 10.74
C VAL A 48 -8.51 -9.40 11.14
N PRO A 49 -7.33 -9.39 11.79
CA PRO A 49 -6.67 -10.62 12.24
C PRO A 49 -7.58 -11.46 13.14
N GLY A 50 -7.67 -12.76 12.86
CA GLY A 50 -8.49 -13.70 13.64
C GLY A 50 -9.97 -13.79 13.23
N CYS A 51 -10.46 -12.94 12.33
CA CYS A 51 -11.83 -13.04 11.81
C CYS A 51 -11.90 -13.88 10.52
N SER A 52 -12.54 -15.05 10.58
CA SER A 52 -12.68 -15.98 9.44
C SER A 52 -13.53 -15.40 8.30
N ALA A 53 -14.57 -14.63 8.62
CA ALA A 53 -15.41 -13.96 7.62
C ALA A 53 -14.62 -12.89 6.85
N CYS A 54 -13.82 -12.09 7.56
CA CYS A 54 -12.90 -11.14 6.92
C CYS A 54 -11.92 -11.84 5.97
N LEU A 55 -11.32 -12.96 6.42
CA LEU A 55 -10.37 -13.73 5.62
C LEU A 55 -11.02 -14.27 4.34
N THR A 56 -12.21 -14.88 4.46
CA THR A 56 -12.97 -15.40 3.32
C THR A 56 -13.24 -14.32 2.27
N LEU A 57 -13.63 -13.11 2.70
CA LEU A 57 -13.89 -12.00 1.78
C LEU A 57 -12.59 -11.50 1.11
N ALA A 58 -11.47 -11.50 1.84
CA ALA A 58 -10.17 -11.18 1.26
C ALA A 58 -9.73 -12.23 0.22
N GLU A 59 -9.94 -13.52 0.47
CA GLU A 59 -9.64 -14.60 -0.47
C GLU A 59 -10.50 -14.48 -1.74
N ARG A 60 -11.80 -14.19 -1.62
CA ARG A 60 -12.69 -13.93 -2.78
C ARG A 60 -12.18 -12.78 -3.63
N ARG A 61 -11.69 -11.70 -3.01
CA ARG A 61 -11.09 -10.57 -3.72
C ARG A 61 -9.84 -10.98 -4.50
N GLU A 62 -8.94 -11.74 -3.89
CA GLU A 62 -7.71 -12.18 -4.57
C GLU A 62 -8.02 -13.15 -5.73
N ALA A 63 -9.02 -14.03 -5.57
CA ALA A 63 -9.52 -14.88 -6.66
C ALA A 63 -10.07 -14.05 -7.83
N ALA A 64 -10.96 -13.08 -7.55
CA ALA A 64 -11.51 -12.18 -8.55
C ALA A 64 -10.40 -11.40 -9.29
N ARG A 65 -9.37 -10.94 -8.57
CA ARG A 65 -8.19 -10.29 -9.19
C ARG A 65 -7.43 -11.21 -10.13
N ALA A 66 -7.20 -12.47 -9.72
CA ALA A 66 -6.50 -13.45 -10.54
C ALA A 66 -7.27 -13.74 -11.84
N GLU A 67 -8.59 -13.77 -11.78
CA GLU A 67 -9.50 -13.95 -12.91
C GLU A 67 -9.74 -12.65 -13.72
N ARG A 68 -9.24 -11.51 -13.24
CA ARG A 68 -9.44 -10.16 -13.80
C ARG A 68 -10.90 -9.69 -13.77
N ASP A 69 -11.71 -10.25 -12.88
CA ASP A 69 -13.07 -9.78 -12.60
C ASP A 69 -13.04 -8.58 -11.64
N ARG A 70 -13.10 -7.38 -12.20
CA ARG A 70 -13.08 -6.13 -11.42
C ARG A 70 -14.40 -5.84 -10.70
N SER A 71 -15.52 -6.41 -11.17
CA SER A 71 -16.80 -6.26 -10.48
C SER A 71 -16.77 -7.05 -9.19
N ALA A 72 -16.43 -8.34 -9.27
CA ALA A 72 -16.35 -9.21 -8.10
C ALA A 72 -15.26 -8.74 -7.09
N GLU A 73 -14.15 -8.18 -7.57
CA GLU A 73 -13.14 -7.55 -6.71
C GLU A 73 -13.74 -6.39 -5.89
N THR A 74 -14.53 -5.54 -6.54
CA THR A 74 -15.18 -4.38 -5.90
C THR A 74 -16.25 -4.84 -4.92
N ASP A 75 -17.07 -5.82 -5.29
CA ASP A 75 -18.11 -6.38 -4.42
C ASP A 75 -17.50 -7.00 -3.15
N ALA A 76 -16.39 -7.74 -3.27
CA ALA A 76 -15.68 -8.29 -2.13
C ALA A 76 -15.14 -7.18 -1.19
N ASN A 77 -14.66 -6.06 -1.75
CA ASN A 77 -14.25 -4.91 -0.95
C ASN A 77 -15.44 -4.26 -0.22
N VAL A 78 -16.58 -4.08 -0.90
CA VAL A 78 -17.79 -3.51 -0.28
C VAL A 78 -18.31 -4.41 0.84
N ALA A 79 -18.37 -5.73 0.61
CA ALA A 79 -18.77 -6.71 1.60
C ALA A 79 -17.84 -6.73 2.82
N LEU A 80 -16.52 -6.64 2.61
CA LEU A 80 -15.55 -6.62 3.70
C LEU A 80 -15.71 -5.36 4.57
N ARG A 81 -15.91 -4.19 3.97
CA ARG A 81 -16.16 -2.94 4.72
C ARG A 81 -17.47 -2.98 5.48
N ARG A 82 -18.52 -3.54 4.88
CA ARG A 82 -19.82 -3.71 5.54
C ARG A 82 -19.67 -4.56 6.80
N HIS A 83 -19.07 -5.75 6.66
CA HIS A 83 -18.81 -6.64 7.78
C HIS A 83 -17.94 -5.99 8.88
N GLN A 84 -16.92 -5.22 8.50
CA GLN A 84 -16.10 -4.46 9.45
C GLN A 84 -16.91 -3.45 10.27
N ARG A 85 -17.83 -2.74 9.62
CA ARG A 85 -18.70 -1.77 10.31
C ARG A 85 -19.72 -2.45 11.21
N GLU A 86 -20.22 -3.62 10.83
CA GLU A 86 -21.23 -4.35 11.59
C GLU A 86 -20.63 -5.09 12.80
N GLU A 87 -19.45 -5.69 12.65
CA GLU A 87 -18.92 -6.65 13.63
C GLU A 87 -17.65 -6.18 14.36
N HIS A 88 -16.94 -5.18 13.83
CA HIS A 88 -15.61 -4.77 14.33
C HIS A 88 -15.52 -3.30 14.74
N ARG A 89 -16.55 -2.49 14.49
CA ARG A 89 -16.62 -1.10 14.94
C ARG A 89 -17.51 -1.04 16.20
N PRO A 90 -17.00 -0.54 17.35
CA PRO A 90 -17.82 -0.33 18.53
C PRO A 90 -18.81 0.83 18.36
#